data_AF-A0A951WXC6-F1
#
_entry.id   AF-A0A951WXC6-F1
#
_cell.length_a   1.000
_cell.length_b   1.000
_cell.length_c   1.000
_cell.angle_alpha   90.00
_cell.angle_beta   90.00
_cell.angle_gamma   90.00
#
_symmetry.space_group_name_H-M   'P 1'
#
loop_
_entity.id
_entity.type
_entity.pdbx_description
1 polymer ?
#
loop_
_entity_poly.entity_id
_entity_poly.type
_entity_poly.pdbx_seq_one_letter_code
_entity_poly.pdbx_strand_id
1 'polypeptide(L)'
;MRKRYDRTLRQLGAEVVTAALADAGVERPDALYISNMLSDELQGQKHLAALVADEAGLAGVEAIQIRAATAAGAAALRIGFLAVASGAVDVAVVAGVEKMSDQAPTPALAKALDAEREVPDGATLLSQNARLMQ
;
A
#
# COMPACT_ATOMS: atom_id res chain seq x y z
N MET A 1 -6.07 22.09 12.17
CA MET A 1 -6.89 20.92 12.55
C MET A 1 -6.36 19.71 11.79
N ARG A 2 -6.00 18.63 12.48
CA ARG A 2 -5.35 17.46 11.85
C ARG A 2 -6.43 16.44 11.49
N LYS A 3 -6.51 16.05 10.22
CA LYS A 3 -7.46 15.03 9.73
C LYS A 3 -7.20 13.73 10.49
N ARG A 4 -8.19 13.19 11.21
CA ARG A 4 -8.13 11.89 11.89
C ARG A 4 -9.14 10.94 11.27
N TYR A 5 -8.73 9.69 11.14
CA TYR A 5 -9.58 8.59 10.70
C TYR A 5 -9.64 7.57 11.84
N ASP A 6 -10.87 7.22 12.24
CA ASP A 6 -11.09 6.28 13.34
C ASP A 6 -10.76 4.84 12.95
N ARG A 7 -10.89 4.50 11.67
CA ARG A 7 -10.51 3.18 11.13
C ARG A 7 -9.00 2.99 11.15
N THR A 8 -8.57 1.79 11.50
CA THR A 8 -7.16 1.35 11.40
C THR A 8 -6.77 1.11 9.94
N LEU A 9 -5.46 1.06 9.65
CA LEU A 9 -4.96 0.80 8.29
C LEU A 9 -5.46 -0.53 7.72
N ARG A 10 -5.53 -1.58 8.55
CA ARG A 10 -6.05 -2.89 8.12
C ARG A 10 -7.54 -2.84 7.78
N GLN A 11 -8.34 -2.09 8.55
CA GLN A 11 -9.77 -1.94 8.32
C GLN A 11 -10.04 -1.20 7.01
N LEU A 12 -9.26 -0.15 6.73
CA LEU A 12 -9.31 0.55 5.44
C LEU A 12 -8.94 -0.40 4.29
N GLY A 13 -7.92 -1.24 4.48
CA GLY A 13 -7.51 -2.24 3.48
C GLY A 13 -8.59 -3.30 3.24
N ALA A 14 -9.17 -3.85 4.30
CA ALA A 14 -10.23 -4.85 4.20
C ALA A 14 -11.48 -4.29 3.53
N GLU A 15 -11.88 -3.06 3.89
CA GLU A 15 -13.03 -2.38 3.28
C GLU A 15 -12.90 -2.26 1.76
N VAL A 16 -11.75 -1.81 1.25
CA VAL A 16 -11.56 -1.66 -0.20
C VAL A 16 -11.46 -3.01 -0.92
N VAL A 17 -10.88 -4.03 -0.27
CA VAL A 17 -10.79 -5.39 -0.82
C VAL A 17 -12.18 -6.03 -0.91
N THR A 18 -12.96 -6.00 0.17
CA THR A 18 -14.31 -6.55 0.21
C THR A 18 -15.24 -5.80 -0.75
N ALA A 19 -15.12 -4.47 -0.86
CA ALA A 19 -15.90 -3.70 -1.83
C ALA A 19 -15.57 -4.08 -3.28
N ALA A 20 -14.29 -4.25 -3.62
CA ALA A 20 -13.87 -4.65 -4.96
C ALA A 20 -14.34 -6.08 -5.32
N LEU A 21 -14.27 -7.01 -4.37
CA LEU A 21 -14.77 -8.37 -4.55
C LEU A 21 -16.28 -8.40 -4.76
N ALA A 22 -17.03 -7.63 -3.96
CA ALA A 22 -18.48 -7.52 -4.09
C ALA A 22 -18.89 -6.90 -5.45
N ASP A 23 -18.20 -5.86 -5.90
CA ASP A 23 -18.44 -5.22 -7.20
C ASP A 23 -18.16 -6.17 -8.37
N ALA A 24 -17.11 -6.98 -8.26
CA ALA A 24 -16.76 -8.00 -9.25
C ALA A 24 -17.65 -9.27 -9.19
N GLY A 25 -18.49 -9.42 -8.17
CA GLY A 25 -19.26 -10.65 -7.94
C GLY A 25 -18.39 -11.87 -7.63
N VAL A 26 -17.20 -11.65 -7.04
CA VAL A 26 -16.24 -12.69 -6.69
C VAL A 26 -16.27 -12.91 -5.18
N GLU A 27 -16.45 -14.16 -4.75
CA GLU A 27 -16.43 -14.50 -3.33
C GLU A 27 -15.01 -14.57 -2.76
N ARG A 28 -14.07 -15.16 -3.52
CA ARG A 28 -12.70 -15.40 -3.06
C ARG A 28 -11.71 -15.31 -4.23
N PRO A 29 -10.66 -14.47 -4.14
CA PRO A 29 -9.59 -14.43 -5.14
C PRO A 29 -8.55 -15.52 -4.85
N ASP A 30 -7.72 -15.83 -5.85
CA ASP A 30 -6.57 -16.72 -5.68
C ASP A 30 -5.40 -16.00 -4.99
N ALA A 31 -5.24 -14.71 -5.29
CA ALA A 31 -4.19 -13.87 -4.71
C ALA A 31 -4.65 -12.44 -4.40
N LEU A 32 -4.02 -11.86 -3.39
CA LEU A 32 -4.19 -10.49 -2.92
C LEU A 32 -2.85 -9.75 -2.92
N TYR A 33 -2.73 -8.75 -3.79
CA TYR A 33 -1.56 -7.88 -3.87
C TYR A 33 -1.87 -6.53 -3.22
N ILE A 34 -1.35 -6.33 -2.01
CA ILE A 34 -1.51 -5.06 -1.26
C ILE A 34 -0.28 -4.18 -1.48
N SER A 35 -0.51 -2.92 -1.82
CA SER A 35 0.52 -1.90 -1.84
C SER A 35 0.36 -0.93 -0.67
N ASN A 36 1.49 -0.59 -0.07
CA ASN A 36 1.60 0.38 1.01
C ASN A 36 3.05 0.85 1.10
N MET A 37 3.26 2.13 1.41
CA MET A 37 4.58 2.71 1.57
C MET A 37 4.97 2.89 3.04
N LEU A 38 4.05 3.30 3.92
CA LEU A 38 4.41 3.90 5.21
C LEU A 38 3.91 3.17 6.46
N SER A 39 3.39 1.94 6.33
CA SER A 39 2.75 1.25 7.45
C SER A 39 3.72 0.92 8.59
N ASP A 40 4.97 0.61 8.28
CA ASP A 40 6.01 0.33 9.26
C ASP A 40 6.48 1.60 9.98
N GLU A 41 6.48 2.76 9.34
CA GLU A 41 6.81 4.02 9.99
C GLU A 41 5.67 4.60 10.81
N LEU A 42 4.48 4.64 10.24
CA LEU A 42 3.37 5.41 10.81
C LEU A 42 2.49 4.58 11.74
N GLN A 43 2.40 3.28 11.51
CA GLN A 43 1.62 2.34 12.32
C GLN A 43 2.48 1.28 13.02
N GLY A 44 3.78 1.20 12.74
CA GLY A 44 4.64 0.13 13.29
C GLY A 44 4.28 -1.26 12.75
N GLN A 45 3.60 -1.33 11.59
CA GLN A 45 3.03 -2.56 11.07
C GLN A 45 3.76 -3.03 9.80
N LYS A 46 4.36 -4.22 9.88
CA LYS A 46 4.85 -4.98 8.71
C LYS A 46 3.83 -6.05 8.31
N HIS A 47 4.12 -6.80 7.26
CA HIS A 47 3.30 -7.95 6.83
C HIS A 47 1.83 -7.57 6.59
N LEU A 48 1.62 -6.38 6.01
CA LEU A 48 0.31 -5.75 5.93
C LEU A 48 -0.66 -6.54 5.03
N ALA A 49 -0.16 -7.18 3.97
CA ALA A 49 -1.02 -7.95 3.06
C ALA A 49 -1.74 -9.11 3.77
N ALA A 50 -1.01 -9.92 4.53
CA ALA A 50 -1.59 -11.00 5.33
C ALA A 50 -2.59 -10.46 6.38
N LEU A 51 -2.27 -9.30 6.96
CA LEU A 51 -3.12 -8.64 7.94
C LEU A 51 -4.46 -8.17 7.35
N VAL A 52 -4.41 -7.61 6.14
CA VAL A 52 -5.59 -7.17 5.39
C VAL A 52 -6.39 -8.38 4.94
N ALA A 53 -5.74 -9.46 4.50
CA ALA A 53 -6.42 -10.71 4.15
C ALA A 53 -7.20 -11.29 5.33
N ASP A 54 -6.59 -11.34 6.52
CA ASP A 54 -7.26 -11.79 7.75
C ASP A 54 -8.47 -10.90 8.10
N GLU A 55 -8.28 -9.57 8.13
CA GLU A 55 -9.35 -8.62 8.41
C GLU A 55 -10.49 -8.66 7.38
N ALA A 56 -10.20 -9.01 6.12
CA ALA A 56 -11.19 -9.16 5.05
C ALA A 56 -11.88 -10.54 5.02
N GLY A 57 -11.55 -11.45 5.94
CA GLY A 57 -12.10 -12.81 5.95
C GLY A 57 -11.53 -13.72 4.86
N LEU A 58 -10.37 -13.38 4.29
CA LEU A 58 -9.69 -14.08 3.20
C LEU A 58 -8.52 -14.94 3.70
N ALA A 59 -8.60 -15.46 4.92
CA ALA A 59 -7.56 -16.32 5.49
C ALA A 59 -7.21 -17.48 4.54
N GLY A 60 -5.91 -17.72 4.36
CA GLY A 60 -5.37 -18.77 3.48
C GLY A 60 -5.32 -18.42 1.98
N VAL A 61 -5.69 -17.21 1.57
CA VAL A 61 -5.39 -16.68 0.22
C VAL A 61 -3.91 -16.26 0.17
N GLU A 62 -3.25 -16.40 -0.99
CA GLU A 62 -1.91 -15.83 -1.19
C GLU A 62 -1.99 -14.30 -1.00
N ALA A 63 -1.25 -13.74 -0.04
CA ALA A 63 -1.28 -12.31 0.24
C ALA A 63 0.13 -11.72 0.24
N ILE A 64 0.44 -10.87 -0.73
CA ILE A 64 1.78 -10.31 -0.94
C ILE A 64 1.76 -8.80 -0.87
N GLN A 65 2.68 -8.23 -0.09
CA GLN A 65 2.88 -6.79 -0.01
C GLN A 65 3.90 -6.33 -1.07
N ILE A 66 3.47 -5.43 -1.95
CA ILE A 66 4.32 -4.83 -2.98
C ILE A 66 4.73 -3.42 -2.53
N ARG A 67 6.03 -3.15 -2.59
CA ARG A 67 6.61 -1.84 -2.22
C ARG A 67 7.45 -1.27 -3.36
N ALA A 68 7.18 -0.03 -3.72
CA ALA A 68 7.96 0.75 -4.67
C ALA A 68 7.82 2.26 -4.36
N ALA A 69 7.99 2.64 -3.08
CA ALA A 69 7.77 4.00 -2.60
C ALA A 69 6.41 4.57 -3.07
N THR A 70 6.37 5.79 -3.60
CA THR A 70 5.17 6.44 -4.11
C THR A 70 4.58 5.76 -5.36
N ALA A 71 5.34 4.89 -6.03
CA ALA A 71 4.89 4.11 -7.19
C ALA A 71 4.32 2.74 -6.79
N ALA A 72 4.22 2.41 -5.50
CA ALA A 72 3.82 1.08 -5.02
C ALA A 72 2.47 0.60 -5.59
N GLY A 73 1.49 1.49 -5.75
CA GLY A 73 0.20 1.15 -6.35
C GLY A 73 0.32 0.69 -7.81
N ALA A 74 1.05 1.43 -8.64
CA ALA A 74 1.28 1.05 -10.03
C ALA A 74 2.13 -0.22 -10.14
N ALA A 75 3.12 -0.39 -9.27
CA ALA A 75 3.91 -1.61 -9.19
C ALA A 75 3.03 -2.82 -8.85
N ALA A 76 2.13 -2.70 -7.87
CA ALA A 76 1.21 -3.78 -7.50
C ALA A 76 0.24 -4.13 -8.63
N LEU A 77 -0.28 -3.12 -9.34
CA LEU A 77 -1.12 -3.36 -10.52
C LEU A 77 -0.37 -4.12 -11.61
N ARG A 78 0.88 -3.75 -11.88
CA ARG A 78 1.75 -4.49 -12.82
C ARG A 78 1.96 -5.93 -12.38
N ILE A 79 2.21 -6.18 -11.10
CA ILE A 79 2.39 -7.55 -10.57
C ILE A 79 1.10 -8.36 -10.69
N GLY A 80 -0.04 -7.82 -10.27
CA GLY A 80 -1.33 -8.51 -10.39
C GLY A 80 -1.70 -8.82 -11.84
N PHE A 81 -1.45 -7.89 -12.77
CA PHE A 81 -1.62 -8.13 -14.19
C PHE A 81 -0.75 -9.28 -14.70
N LEU A 82 0.53 -9.32 -14.33
CA LEU A 82 1.45 -10.37 -14.76
C LEU A 82 1.08 -11.74 -14.16
N ALA A 83 0.61 -11.78 -12.92
CA ALA A 83 0.14 -13.00 -12.27
C ALA A 83 -1.02 -13.63 -13.07
N VAL A 84 -2.04 -12.84 -13.43
CA VAL A 84 -3.16 -13.30 -14.27
C VAL A 84 -2.69 -13.64 -15.68
N ALA A 85 -1.93 -12.77 -16.33
CA ALA A 85 -1.49 -12.96 -17.71
C ALA A 85 -0.58 -14.19 -17.89
N SER A 86 0.14 -14.60 -16.85
CA SER A 86 0.96 -15.81 -16.84
C SER A 86 0.18 -17.11 -16.58
N GLY A 87 -1.08 -17.01 -16.16
CA GLY A 87 -1.88 -18.15 -15.70
C GLY A 87 -1.48 -18.68 -14.32
N ALA A 88 -0.71 -17.92 -13.54
CA ALA A 88 -0.37 -18.30 -12.16
C ALA A 88 -1.58 -18.20 -11.22
N VAL A 89 -2.51 -17.29 -11.52
CA VAL A 89 -3.78 -17.10 -10.85
C VAL A 89 -4.86 -16.76 -11.87
N ASP A 90 -6.11 -17.12 -11.61
CA ASP A 90 -7.24 -16.74 -12.45
C ASP A 90 -7.84 -15.41 -11.98
N VAL A 91 -7.89 -15.21 -10.66
CA VAL A 91 -8.46 -14.00 -10.05
C VAL A 91 -7.49 -13.40 -9.04
N ALA A 92 -7.06 -12.16 -9.31
CA ALA A 92 -6.21 -11.38 -8.42
C ALA A 92 -6.92 -10.10 -7.95
N VAL A 93 -6.85 -9.80 -6.66
CA VAL A 93 -7.20 -8.48 -6.13
C VAL A 93 -5.93 -7.66 -5.97
N VAL A 94 -5.96 -6.43 -6.47
CA VAL A 94 -4.89 -5.45 -6.26
C VAL A 94 -5.46 -4.25 -5.55
N ALA A 95 -4.88 -3.86 -4.41
CA ALA A 95 -5.31 -2.68 -3.67
C ALA A 95 -4.12 -1.87 -3.14
N GLY A 96 -4.28 -0.55 -3.07
CA GLY A 96 -3.37 0.35 -2.39
C GLY A 96 -4.03 0.97 -1.18
N VAL A 97 -3.38 0.91 -0.02
CA VAL A 97 -3.90 1.46 1.22
C VAL A 97 -2.82 2.24 1.95
N GLU A 98 -3.15 3.44 2.42
CA GLU A 98 -2.22 4.30 3.14
C GLU A 98 -2.95 5.13 4.20
N LYS A 99 -2.37 5.27 5.40
CA LYS A 99 -2.96 6.06 6.49
C LYS A 99 -1.93 7.02 7.07
N MET A 100 -1.90 8.22 6.50
CA MET A 100 -0.95 9.27 6.90
C MET A 100 -1.46 10.17 8.04
N SER A 101 -2.69 9.96 8.53
CA SER A 101 -3.32 10.81 9.54
C SER A 101 -2.71 10.66 10.94
N ASP A 102 -2.08 9.53 11.23
CA ASP A 102 -1.78 9.08 12.61
C ASP A 102 -0.47 9.68 13.16
N GLN A 103 0.44 10.10 12.29
CA GLN A 103 1.65 10.88 12.66
C GLN A 103 1.96 11.96 11.61
N ALA A 104 2.98 12.80 11.85
CA ALA A 104 3.45 13.73 10.83
C ALA A 104 4.19 12.93 9.74
N PRO A 105 3.73 12.93 8.47
CA PRO A 105 4.25 12.01 7.47
C PRO A 105 5.58 12.44 6.86
N THR A 106 5.99 13.71 6.99
CA THR A 106 7.17 14.25 6.29
C THR A 106 8.46 13.45 6.54
N PRO A 107 8.82 13.07 7.78
CA PRO A 107 10.02 12.26 8.01
C PRO A 107 9.91 10.85 7.43
N ALA A 108 8.71 10.25 7.47
CA ALA A 108 8.48 8.92 6.91
C ALA A 108 8.55 8.94 5.37
N LEU A 109 7.96 9.96 4.74
CA LEU A 109 8.03 10.20 3.30
C LEU A 109 9.47 10.40 2.81
N ALA A 110 10.35 11.01 3.60
CA ALA A 110 11.75 11.20 3.24
C ALA A 110 12.50 9.89 3.00
N LYS A 111 11.97 8.74 3.44
CA LYS A 111 12.54 7.42 3.14
C LYS A 111 12.43 7.00 1.66
N ALA A 112 11.66 7.73 0.85
CA ALA A 112 11.69 7.58 -0.60
C ALA A 112 12.86 8.31 -1.27
N LEU A 113 13.64 9.09 -0.51
CA LEU A 113 14.84 9.78 -0.96
C LEU A 113 16.11 9.00 -0.59
N ASP A 114 17.25 9.45 -1.10
CA ASP A 114 18.55 8.95 -0.68
C ASP A 114 18.84 9.34 0.77
N ALA A 115 18.86 8.35 1.65
CA ALA A 115 19.04 8.52 3.09
C ALA A 115 20.43 9.03 3.48
N GLU A 116 21.45 8.83 2.64
CA GLU A 116 22.84 9.21 2.92
C GLU A 116 23.20 10.55 2.29
N ARG A 117 22.55 10.92 1.18
CA ARG A 117 22.93 12.09 0.38
C ARG A 117 21.91 13.21 0.37
N GLU A 118 20.63 12.91 0.47
CA GLU A 118 19.59 13.94 0.37
C GLU A 118 19.01 14.29 1.73
N VAL A 119 18.70 13.28 2.54
CA VAL A 119 18.07 13.48 3.85
C VAL A 119 18.94 14.29 4.83
N PRO A 120 20.27 14.09 4.93
CA PRO A 120 21.11 14.89 5.83
C PRO A 120 21.13 16.39 5.52
N ASP A 121 20.94 16.75 4.25
CA ASP A 121 20.86 18.13 3.79
C ASP A 121 19.47 18.75 3.97
N GLY A 122 18.57 18.04 4.66
CA GLY A 122 17.21 18.48 4.93
C GLY A 122 16.25 18.32 3.76
N ALA A 123 16.59 17.51 2.75
CA ALA A 123 15.68 17.25 1.65
C ALA A 123 14.40 16.56 2.12
N THR A 124 13.29 17.02 1.57
CA THR A 124 11.96 16.42 1.69
C THR A 124 11.44 16.03 0.31
N LEU A 125 10.51 15.06 0.24
CA LEU A 125 9.85 14.72 -1.03
C LEU A 125 9.26 15.95 -1.71
N LEU A 126 8.67 16.87 -0.95
CA LEU A 126 8.12 18.11 -1.49
C LEU A 126 9.21 18.98 -2.13
N SER A 127 10.34 19.17 -1.44
CA SER A 127 11.44 19.99 -1.98
C SER A 127 12.06 19.40 -3.24
N GLN A 128 12.16 18.07 -3.35
CA GLN A 128 12.71 17.41 -4.55
C GLN A 128 11.73 17.50 -5.72
N ASN A 129 10.44 17.29 -5.46
CA ASN A 129 9.41 17.49 -6.50
C ASN A 129 9.39 18.94 -7.00
N ALA A 130 9.56 19.92 -6.11
CA ALA A 130 9.64 21.33 -6.50
C ALA A 130 10.84 21.64 -7.41
N ARG A 131 12.01 21.02 -7.15
CA ARG A 131 13.22 21.17 -7.99
C ARG A 131 13.03 20.62 -9.40
N LEU A 132 12.30 19.52 -9.55
CA LEU A 132 12.02 18.90 -10.85
C LEU A 132 11.06 19.72 -11.74
N MET A 133 10.30 20.65 -11.15
CA MET A 133 9.32 21.47 -11.86
C MET A 133 9.86 22.85 -12.29
N GLN A 134 11.16 23.11 -12.10
CA GLN A 134 11.85 24.32 -12.55
C GLN A 134 12.49 24.11 -13.93
#